data_AF-A0A5N1JGY2-F1
#
_entry.id   AF-A0A5N1JGY2-F1
#
_cell.length_a   1.000
_cell.length_b   1.000
_cell.length_c   1.000
_cell.angle_alpha   90.00
_cell.angle_beta   90.00
_cell.angle_gamma   90.00
#
_symmetry.space_group_name_H-M   'P 1'
#
loop_
_entity.id
_entity.type
_entity.pdbx_description
1 polymer ?
#
loop_
_entity_poly.entity_id
_entity_poly.type
_entity_poly.pdbx_seq_one_letter_code
_entity_poly.pdbx_strand_id
1 'polypeptide(L)' 'MEVTLKKSQVINSFQDLPEDVTANDLIERILFIQRVERGLQQIERGEVVAHEQVMQELRDLKKQ' A
#
# COMPACT_ATOMS: atom_id res chain seq x y z
N MET A 1 7.72 -2.48 -11.91
CA MET A 1 7.44 -1.09 -12.34
C MET A 1 7.67 -0.18 -11.15
N GLU A 2 8.40 0.90 -11.35
CA GLU A 2 8.65 1.92 -10.32
C GLU A 2 7.42 2.84 -10.23
N VAL A 3 6.87 3.00 -9.03
CA VAL A 3 5.71 3.86 -8.80
C VAL A 3 6.22 5.24 -8.39
N THR A 4 5.92 6.26 -9.19
CA THR A 4 6.30 7.64 -8.90
C THR A 4 5.28 8.29 -7.98
N LEU A 5 5.73 8.88 -6.89
CA LEU A 5 4.87 9.60 -5.94
C LEU A 5 4.89 11.10 -6.20
N LYS A 6 3.74 11.76 -6.01
CA LYS A 6 3.67 13.21 -5.97
C LYS A 6 4.27 13.71 -4.65
N LYS A 7 5.28 14.58 -4.74
CA LYS A 7 5.92 15.20 -3.57
C LYS A 7 4.90 15.85 -2.62
N SER A 8 3.91 16.56 -3.16
CA SER A 8 2.86 17.22 -2.37
C SER A 8 2.01 16.23 -1.56
N GLN A 9 1.69 15.08 -2.13
CA GLN A 9 0.94 14.01 -1.46
C GLN A 9 1.73 13.44 -0.27
N VAL A 10 3.03 13.22 -0.46
CA VAL A 10 3.92 12.77 0.62
C VAL A 10 3.97 13.80 1.74
N ILE A 11 4.21 15.08 1.41
CA ILE A 11 4.28 16.15 2.42
C ILE A 11 2.95 16.30 3.17
N ASN A 12 1.83 16.29 2.46
CA ASN A 12 0.51 16.42 3.08
C ASN A 12 0.21 15.25 4.03
N SER A 13 0.67 14.03 3.69
CA SER A 13 0.47 12.85 4.54
C SER A 13 1.18 12.93 5.89
N PHE A 14 2.15 13.84 6.04
CA PHE A 14 2.85 14.07 7.30
C PHE A 14 2.12 15.04 8.24
N GLN A 15 1.09 15.75 7.77
CA GLN A 15 0.34 16.70 8.60
C GLN A 15 -0.42 16.02 9.74
N ASP A 16 -0.80 14.76 9.56
CA ASP A 16 -1.53 13.97 10.57
C ASP A 16 -0.60 13.20 11.51
N LEU A 17 0.73 13.37 11.38
CA LEU A 17 1.69 12.70 12.25
C LEU A 17 1.85 13.46 13.59
N PRO A 18 2.18 12.73 14.68
CA PRO A 18 2.56 13.37 15.94
C PRO A 18 3.76 14.32 15.76
N GLU A 19 3.93 15.25 16.70
CA GLU A 19 5.05 16.18 16.74
C GLU A 19 6.40 15.44 16.81
N ASP A 20 6.47 14.41 17.65
CA ASP A 20 7.62 13.50 17.75
C ASP A 20 7.37 12.24 16.91
N VAL A 21 8.16 12.04 15.87
CA VAL A 21 8.16 10.83 15.04
C VAL A 21 9.57 10.36 14.74
N THR A 22 9.73 9.05 14.55
CA THR A 22 11.00 8.48 14.13
C THR A 22 11.16 8.55 12.61
N ALA A 23 12.40 8.44 12.15
CA ALA A 23 12.66 8.30 10.71
C ALA A 23 11.96 7.06 10.11
N ASN A 24 11.82 5.98 10.89
CA ASN A 24 11.14 4.77 10.44
C ASN A 24 9.65 5.02 10.19
N ASP A 25 8.98 5.80 11.04
CA ASP A 25 7.55 6.14 10.85
C ASP A 25 7.34 6.94 9.56
N LEU A 26 8.25 7.87 9.27
CA LEU A 26 8.22 8.65 8.03
C LEU A 26 8.42 7.75 6.80
N ILE A 27 9.39 6.82 6.86
CA ILE A 27 9.65 5.85 5.78
C ILE A 27 8.43 4.94 5.59
N GLU A 28 7.84 4.42 6.67
CA GLU A 28 6.66 3.56 6.62
C GLU A 28 5.48 4.29 5.98
N ARG A 29 5.27 5.57 6.33
CA ARG A 29 4.24 6.40 5.69
C ARG A 29 4.45 6.53 4.19
N ILE A 30 5.68 6.77 3.74
CA ILE A 30 6.01 6.85 2.31
C ILE A 30 5.74 5.51 1.61
N LEU A 31 6.17 4.39 2.23
CA LEU A 31 5.96 3.05 1.69
C LEU A 31 4.48 2.69 1.63
N PHE A 32 3.68 3.10 2.61
CA PHE A 32 2.24 2.92 2.59
C PHE A 32 1.61 3.60 1.37
N ILE A 33 1.94 4.88 1.14
CA ILE A 33 1.45 5.64 -0.03
C ILE A 33 1.86 4.92 -1.32
N GLN A 34 3.12 4.50 -1.42
CA GLN A 34 3.64 3.76 -2.58
C GLN A 34 2.87 2.46 -2.84
N ARG A 35 2.48 1.72 -1.80
CA ARG A 35 1.68 0.49 -1.94
C ARG A 35 0.26 0.77 -2.40
N VAL A 36 -0.37 1.82 -1.90
CA VAL A 36 -1.72 2.23 -2.34
C VAL A 36 -1.71 2.63 -3.81
N GLU A 37 -0.79 3.51 -4.22
CA GLU A 37 -0.63 3.92 -5.63
C GLU A 37 -0.36 2.72 -6.54
N ARG A 38 0.49 1.79 -6.10
CA ARG A 38 0.71 0.54 -6.82
C ARG A 38 -0.61 -0.21 -7.00
N GLY A 39 -1.38 -0.41 -5.93
CA GLY A 39 -2.66 -1.11 -5.97
C GLY A 39 -3.65 -0.46 -6.94
N LEU A 40 -3.73 0.87 -6.96
CA LEU A 40 -4.57 1.60 -7.91
C LEU A 40 -4.15 1.32 -9.36
N GLN A 41 -2.86 1.40 -9.67
CA GLN A 41 -2.36 1.06 -11.00
C GLN A 41 -2.59 -0.41 -11.38
N GLN A 42 -2.54 -1.33 -10.42
CA GLN A 42 -2.86 -2.74 -10.65
C GLN A 42 -4.33 -2.93 -11.03
N ILE A 43 -5.23 -2.21 -10.34
CA ILE A 43 -6.66 -2.20 -10.67
C ILE A 43 -6.88 -1.68 -12.10
N GLU A 44 -6.23 -0.57 -12.48
CA GLU A 44 -6.32 -0.01 -13.84
C GLU A 44 -5.84 -0.99 -14.91
N ARG A 45 -4.84 -1.82 -14.60
CA ARG A 45 -4.33 -2.87 -15.50
C ARG A 45 -5.12 -4.18 -15.45
N GLY A 46 -6.17 -4.27 -14.62
CA GLY A 46 -6.94 -5.50 -14.42
C GLY A 46 -6.18 -6.59 -13.65
N GLU A 47 -5.08 -6.26 -12.98
CA GLU A 47 -4.32 -7.15 -12.09
C GLU A 47 -5.05 -7.32 -10.74
N VAL A 48 -6.30 -7.80 -10.79
CA VAL A 48 -7.15 -8.04 -9.62
C VAL A 48 -7.49 -9.51 -9.47
N VAL A 49 -7.74 -9.94 -8.25
CA VAL A 49 -8.13 -11.31 -7.93
C VAL A 49 -9.54 -11.28 -7.34
N ALA A 50 -10.40 -12.22 -7.75
CA ALA A 50 -11.75 -12.34 -7.21
C ALA A 50 -11.72 -12.71 -5.72
N HIS A 51 -12.68 -12.20 -4.95
CA HIS A 51 -12.75 -12.44 -3.50
C HIS A 51 -12.83 -13.94 -3.19
N GLU A 52 -13.61 -14.70 -3.97
CA GLU A 52 -13.78 -16.14 -3.81
C GLU A 52 -12.46 -16.89 -3.96
N GLN A 53 -11.63 -16.47 -4.91
CA GLN A 53 -10.31 -17.06 -5.15
C GLN A 53 -9.38 -16.79 -3.97
N VAL A 54 -9.29 -15.55 -3.48
CA VAL A 54 -8.47 -15.21 -2.30
C VAL A 54 -8.90 -16.01 -1.08
N MET A 55 -10.21 -16.14 -0.85
CA MET A 55 -10.73 -16.91 0.28
C MET A 55 -10.43 -18.40 0.16
N GLN A 56 -10.35 -18.95 -1.06
CA GLN A 56 -9.95 -20.32 -1.29
C GLN A 56 -8.46 -20.54 -0.96
N GLU A 57 -7.59 -19.67 -1.47
CA GLU A 57 -6.14 -19.73 -1.21
C GLU A 57 -5.84 -19.65 0.30
N LEU A 58 -6.51 -18.76 1.03
CA LEU A 58 -6.37 -18.64 2.48
C LEU A 58 -6.85 -19.89 3.25
N ARG A 59 -7.87 -20.59 2.76
CA ARG A 59 -8.34 -21.85 3.38
C ARG A 59 -7.32 -22.97 3.16
N ASP A 60 -6.70 -23.01 1.99
CA ASP A 60 -5.76 -24.07 1.63
C ASP A 60 -4.41 -23.90 2.34
N LEU A 61 -3.96 -22.66 2.56
CA LEU A 61 -2.79 -22.36 3.41
C LEU A 61 -2.95 -22.83 4.85
N LYS A 62 -4.18 -22.78 5.42
CA LYS A 62 -4.46 -23.23 6.79
C LYS A 62 -4.45 -24.76 6.95
N LYS A 63 -4.37 -25.53 5.87
CA LYS A 63 -4.35 -27.00 5.87
C LYS A 63 -2.93 -27.57 5.75
N GLN A 64 -1.94 -26.72 5.49
CA GLN A 64 -0.51 -27.05 5.52
C GLN A 64 0.05 -26.79 6.93
#